data_AF-A0AAW2A873-F1
#
_entry.id   AF-A0AAW2A873-F1
#
_cell.length_a   1.000
_cell.length_b   1.000
_cell.length_c   1.000
_cell.angle_alpha   90.00
_cell.angle_beta   90.00
_cell.angle_gamma   90.00
#
_symmetry.space_group_name_H-M   'P 1'
#
loop_
_entity.id
_entity.type
_entity.pdbx_description
1 polymer ?
#
loop_
_entity_poly.entity_id
_entity_poly.type
_entity_poly.pdbx_seq_one_letter_code
_entity_poly.pdbx_strand_id
1 'polypeptide(L)'
;MEYTLVIILFFFLAGPCLSLPAQISSHSNFGARRQRRSYADDIEENTQTAMDKIIDVNDYQGVFSVDGTNLREGDIAVSGRSQKNCFARSCLWTKSVNGNVYIAYSLSHVYSEEEVKNIKKGMELIEQDTCVRFVPRTHQRDYLDIQPKTGCWSYLGARGGRQTISLQTPECTGSGVTVHELMHALGFVHEQSRADRDKYVTIMWSNIWKDRLRNFEKFKTNNLDTPYDYSSIMHFGKYAFSEDGEPTIVPKRNWNVKIGQKFGPSDLDIMKINKLYNCNV
;
A
#
# COMPACT_ATOMS: atom_id res chain seq x y z
N MET A 1 -29.60 -38.72 -88.14
CA MET A 1 -28.17 -39.06 -88.18
C MET A 1 -27.70 -39.12 -86.73
N GLU A 2 -27.97 -40.23 -86.05
CA GLU A 2 -27.16 -41.47 -86.02
C GLU A 2 -25.93 -41.36 -85.10
N TYR A 3 -26.02 -42.14 -84.00
CA TYR A 3 -25.01 -42.83 -83.19
C TYR A 3 -23.84 -42.01 -82.61
N THR A 4 -23.50 -42.11 -81.31
CA THR A 4 -22.88 -43.31 -80.74
C THR A 4 -22.90 -43.29 -79.21
N LEU A 5 -23.25 -44.44 -78.65
CA LEU A 5 -23.28 -44.84 -77.25
C LEU A 5 -21.85 -45.11 -76.74
N VAL A 6 -21.46 -44.54 -75.59
CA VAL A 6 -20.28 -45.02 -74.84
C VAL A 6 -20.68 -45.25 -73.39
N ILE A 7 -20.70 -46.53 -73.04
CA ILE A 7 -20.87 -47.10 -71.70
C ILE A 7 -19.51 -47.03 -71.01
N ILE A 8 -19.42 -46.42 -69.82
CA ILE A 8 -18.29 -46.61 -68.91
C ILE A 8 -18.83 -47.00 -67.54
N LEU A 9 -18.28 -48.11 -67.04
CA LEU A 9 -18.69 -48.89 -65.89
C LEU A 9 -18.60 -48.12 -64.55
N PHE A 10 -19.64 -48.30 -63.74
CA PHE A 10 -19.64 -48.09 -62.29
C PHE A 10 -18.73 -49.13 -61.61
N PHE A 11 -17.69 -48.68 -60.90
CA PHE A 11 -17.10 -49.45 -59.81
C PHE A 11 -17.46 -48.80 -58.48
N PHE A 12 -18.34 -49.50 -57.75
CA PHE A 12 -18.59 -49.27 -56.33
C PHE A 12 -17.38 -49.75 -55.52
N LEU A 13 -16.77 -48.85 -54.76
CA LEU A 13 -16.00 -49.21 -53.56
C LEU A 13 -16.58 -48.44 -52.39
N ALA A 14 -17.32 -49.16 -51.55
CA ALA A 14 -17.81 -48.70 -50.27
C ALA A 14 -16.64 -48.60 -49.28
N GLY A 15 -16.28 -47.37 -48.91
CA GLY A 15 -15.41 -47.10 -47.75
C GLY A 15 -16.26 -46.91 -46.49
N PRO A 16 -15.80 -47.37 -45.31
CA PRO A 16 -16.59 -47.34 -44.09
C PRO A 16 -16.75 -45.91 -43.54
N CYS A 17 -17.98 -45.64 -43.10
CA CYS A 17 -18.43 -44.47 -42.37
C CYS A 17 -17.66 -44.33 -41.04
N LEU A 18 -16.94 -43.23 -40.86
CA LEU A 18 -16.46 -42.77 -39.55
C LEU A 18 -16.99 -41.36 -39.32
N SER A 19 -17.84 -41.26 -38.32
CA SER A 19 -18.50 -40.07 -37.81
C SER A 19 -17.49 -39.03 -37.30
N LEU A 20 -17.51 -37.83 -37.88
CA LEU A 20 -16.86 -36.64 -37.34
C LEU A 20 -17.82 -35.95 -36.35
N PRO A 21 -17.39 -35.63 -35.12
CA PRO A 21 -18.23 -34.89 -34.19
C PRO A 21 -18.35 -33.42 -34.64
N ALA A 22 -19.58 -32.94 -34.76
CA ALA A 22 -19.89 -31.54 -34.97
C ALA A 22 -19.41 -30.71 -33.76
N GLN A 23 -18.37 -29.89 -33.95
CA GLN A 23 -18.02 -28.85 -32.99
C GLN A 23 -19.03 -27.70 -33.11
N ILE A 24 -19.88 -27.58 -32.10
CA ILE A 24 -20.72 -26.41 -31.87
C ILE A 24 -19.79 -25.23 -31.59
N SER A 25 -19.73 -24.27 -32.50
CA SER A 25 -19.06 -22.99 -32.29
C SER A 25 -19.88 -22.15 -31.30
N SER A 26 -19.54 -22.22 -30.01
CA SER A 26 -19.95 -21.19 -29.06
C SER A 26 -19.04 -19.98 -29.26
N HIS A 27 -19.52 -19.00 -30.04
CA HIS A 27 -19.00 -17.64 -29.98
C HIS A 27 -19.28 -17.07 -28.59
N SER A 28 -18.39 -17.36 -27.64
CA SER A 28 -18.17 -16.50 -26.49
C SER A 28 -17.11 -15.50 -26.93
N ASN A 29 -17.55 -14.24 -27.06
CA ASN A 29 -16.67 -13.09 -27.20
C ASN A 29 -15.77 -13.07 -25.96
N PHE A 30 -14.61 -13.72 -26.02
CA PHE A 30 -13.50 -13.45 -25.12
C PHE A 30 -13.06 -12.02 -25.44
N GLY A 31 -13.70 -11.05 -24.78
CA GLY A 31 -13.15 -9.71 -24.66
C GLY A 31 -11.72 -9.88 -24.21
N ALA A 32 -10.78 -9.36 -24.99
CA ALA A 32 -9.36 -9.39 -24.70
C ALA A 32 -9.14 -8.93 -23.26
N ARG A 33 -8.94 -9.89 -22.36
CA ARG A 33 -8.59 -9.64 -20.97
C ARG A 33 -7.15 -9.15 -21.06
N ARG A 34 -6.99 -7.82 -21.17
CA ARG A 34 -5.69 -7.13 -21.15
C ARG A 34 -4.89 -7.79 -20.03
N GLN A 35 -3.82 -8.50 -20.39
CA GLN A 35 -2.98 -9.22 -19.43
C GLN A 35 -2.62 -8.22 -18.33
N ARG A 36 -2.87 -8.60 -17.07
CA ARG A 36 -2.43 -7.85 -15.89
C ARG A 36 -0.91 -7.78 -15.95
N ARG A 37 -0.36 -6.72 -16.54
CA ARG A 37 1.06 -6.41 -16.40
C ARG A 37 1.22 -5.94 -14.96
N SER A 38 1.96 -6.72 -14.18
CA SER A 38 2.16 -6.45 -12.76
C SER A 38 3.08 -5.25 -12.61
N TYR A 39 2.71 -4.34 -11.73
CA TYR A 39 3.50 -3.17 -11.34
C TYR A 39 4.96 -3.50 -10.96
N ALA A 40 5.20 -4.70 -10.44
CA ALA A 40 6.53 -5.18 -10.07
C ALA A 40 7.44 -5.54 -11.27
N ASP A 41 6.89 -5.73 -12.47
CA ASP A 41 7.67 -6.24 -13.61
C ASP A 41 8.57 -5.15 -14.26
N ASP A 42 8.31 -3.87 -13.98
CA ASP A 42 8.96 -2.74 -14.66
C ASP A 42 9.84 -1.84 -13.74
N ILE A 43 9.98 -2.18 -12.44
CA ILE A 43 10.81 -1.42 -11.48
C ILE A 43 12.07 -2.25 -11.15
N GLU A 44 13.26 -1.74 -11.48
CA GLU A 44 14.52 -2.32 -10.98
C GLU A 44 14.46 -2.44 -9.45
N GLU A 45 14.77 -3.61 -8.88
CA GLU A 45 14.68 -3.93 -7.44
C GLU A 45 15.33 -2.86 -6.53
N ASN A 46 16.34 -2.15 -7.03
CA ASN A 46 17.03 -1.07 -6.31
C ASN A 46 16.21 0.25 -6.22
N THR A 47 15.20 0.42 -7.05
CA THR A 47 14.40 1.66 -7.18
C THR A 47 13.02 1.60 -6.51
N GLN A 48 12.57 0.41 -6.06
CA GLN A 48 11.29 0.26 -5.36
C GLN A 48 11.27 1.07 -4.06
N THR A 49 10.20 1.84 -3.85
CA THR A 49 9.97 2.67 -2.65
C THR A 49 9.40 1.86 -1.48
N ALA A 50 9.34 2.42 -0.26
CA ALA A 50 8.65 1.76 0.84
C ALA A 50 7.15 1.61 0.54
N MET A 51 6.54 2.64 -0.04
CA MET A 51 5.13 2.61 -0.43
C MET A 51 4.85 1.68 -1.60
N ASP A 52 5.75 1.58 -2.56
CA ASP A 52 5.62 0.65 -3.68
C ASP A 52 5.53 -0.78 -3.13
N LYS A 53 6.40 -1.13 -2.18
CA LYS A 53 6.39 -2.43 -1.52
C LYS A 53 5.09 -2.68 -0.74
N ILE A 54 4.61 -1.68 0.00
CA ILE A 54 3.36 -1.76 0.76
C ILE A 54 2.17 -1.98 -0.20
N ILE A 55 2.10 -1.19 -1.27
CA ILE A 55 1.06 -1.29 -2.30
C ILE A 55 1.10 -2.67 -2.95
N ASP A 56 2.28 -3.17 -3.32
CA ASP A 56 2.42 -4.48 -3.93
C ASP A 56 1.91 -5.60 -3.04
N VAL A 57 2.32 -5.61 -1.77
CA VAL A 57 1.90 -6.65 -0.81
C VAL A 57 0.39 -6.58 -0.56
N ASN A 58 -0.18 -5.38 -0.43
CA ASN A 58 -1.60 -5.20 -0.13
C ASN A 58 -2.50 -5.44 -1.35
N ASP A 59 -2.06 -5.04 -2.55
CA ASP A 59 -2.86 -5.09 -3.78
C ASP A 59 -2.75 -6.44 -4.50
N TYR A 60 -1.60 -7.12 -4.46
CA TYR A 60 -1.41 -8.44 -5.06
C TYR A 60 -2.37 -9.49 -4.50
N GLN A 61 -2.74 -9.35 -3.23
CA GLN A 61 -3.69 -10.25 -2.57
C GLN A 61 -5.14 -9.99 -3.04
N GLY A 62 -5.42 -8.93 -3.81
CA GLY A 62 -6.75 -8.55 -4.30
C GLY A 62 -7.65 -7.98 -3.20
N VAL A 63 -7.06 -7.41 -2.16
CA VAL A 63 -7.74 -7.22 -0.88
C VAL A 63 -8.14 -5.76 -0.65
N PHE A 64 -9.38 -5.42 -0.98
CA PHE A 64 -10.02 -4.20 -0.46
C PHE A 64 -10.30 -4.28 1.06
N SER A 65 -10.16 -5.47 1.66
CA SER A 65 -10.47 -5.77 3.07
C SER A 65 -9.56 -6.85 3.66
N VAL A 66 -8.47 -6.46 4.33
CA VAL A 66 -7.44 -7.39 4.85
C VAL A 66 -7.87 -7.93 6.20
N ASP A 67 -8.02 -9.25 6.31
CA ASP A 67 -8.61 -9.91 7.49
C ASP A 67 -9.96 -9.30 7.92
N GLY A 68 -10.78 -8.83 6.97
CA GLY A 68 -12.04 -8.12 7.25
C GLY A 68 -11.88 -6.63 7.57
N THR A 69 -10.69 -6.06 7.41
CA THR A 69 -10.36 -4.65 7.66
C THR A 69 -10.24 -3.89 6.34
N ASN A 70 -11.14 -2.92 6.10
CA ASN A 70 -11.02 -2.06 4.92
C ASN A 70 -9.80 -1.14 5.05
N LEU A 71 -9.07 -0.96 3.95
CA LEU A 71 -7.93 -0.06 3.88
C LEU A 71 -8.29 1.20 3.08
N ARG A 72 -7.80 2.34 3.54
CA ARG A 72 -7.81 3.62 2.83
C ARG A 72 -6.40 3.93 2.39
N GLU A 73 -6.27 4.51 1.20
CA GLU A 73 -4.95 4.86 0.62
C GLU A 73 -3.98 3.68 0.48
N GLY A 74 -4.47 2.45 0.56
CA GLY A 74 -3.68 1.23 0.39
C GLY A 74 -3.33 0.52 1.70
N ASP A 75 -3.20 1.22 2.82
CA ASP A 75 -2.61 0.70 4.08
C ASP A 75 -3.15 1.34 5.37
N ILE A 76 -4.03 2.35 5.28
CA ILE A 76 -4.65 2.95 6.47
C ILE A 76 -5.91 2.15 6.82
N ALA A 77 -5.82 1.34 7.87
CA ALA A 77 -6.94 0.55 8.37
C ALA A 77 -8.08 1.45 8.90
N VAL A 78 -9.29 1.23 8.39
CA VAL A 78 -10.51 1.93 8.84
C VAL A 78 -11.44 0.98 9.58
N SER A 79 -11.94 1.44 10.71
CA SER A 79 -12.81 0.66 11.59
C SER A 79 -14.28 0.83 11.25
N GLY A 80 -15.10 -0.15 11.63
CA GLY A 80 -16.56 0.00 11.67
C GLY A 80 -17.03 1.06 12.68
N ARG A 81 -18.32 1.44 12.58
CA ARG A 81 -18.97 2.56 13.30
C ARG A 81 -18.82 2.58 14.84
N SER A 82 -18.38 1.49 15.48
CA SER A 82 -18.28 1.35 16.93
C SER A 82 -16.91 1.70 17.54
N GLN A 83 -15.88 1.95 16.72
CA GLN A 83 -14.55 2.28 17.21
C GLN A 83 -14.19 3.73 16.88
N LYS A 84 -13.32 4.34 17.70
CA LYS A 84 -12.92 5.75 17.54
C LYS A 84 -12.24 5.93 16.17
N ASN A 85 -12.92 6.63 15.27
CA ASN A 85 -12.37 7.00 13.97
C ASN A 85 -11.50 8.23 14.18
N CYS A 86 -10.21 7.98 14.22
CA CYS A 86 -9.17 8.97 14.41
C CYS A 86 -8.85 9.60 13.08
N PHE A 87 -9.18 10.87 12.90
CA PHE A 87 -8.78 11.66 11.73
C PHE A 87 -8.28 13.01 12.23
N ALA A 88 -7.09 13.41 11.80
CA ALA A 88 -6.50 14.74 11.98
C ALA A 88 -6.74 15.37 13.37
N ARG A 89 -5.85 15.04 14.33
CA ARG A 89 -5.76 15.54 15.73
C ARG A 89 -6.63 14.86 16.80
N SER A 90 -7.63 14.03 16.46
CA SER A 90 -8.56 13.51 17.48
C SER A 90 -8.04 12.35 18.35
N CYS A 91 -6.86 11.80 18.05
CA CYS A 91 -6.32 10.59 18.69
C CYS A 91 -4.79 10.56 18.76
N LEU A 92 -4.21 11.30 19.70
CA LEU A 92 -2.77 11.25 19.97
C LEU A 92 -2.47 10.31 21.14
N TRP A 93 -1.28 9.72 21.13
CA TRP A 93 -0.75 9.02 22.29
C TRP A 93 -0.49 10.00 23.44
N THR A 94 -0.76 9.57 24.67
CA THR A 94 -0.63 10.44 25.85
C THR A 94 0.83 10.78 26.12
N LYS A 95 1.11 12.07 26.32
CA LYS A 95 2.41 12.56 26.76
C LYS A 95 2.53 12.43 28.27
N SER A 96 3.63 11.84 28.73
CA SER A 96 4.00 11.73 30.13
C SER A 96 4.51 13.06 30.69
N VAL A 97 4.46 13.20 32.01
CA VAL A 97 4.91 14.38 32.76
C VAL A 97 6.40 14.69 32.55
N ASN A 98 7.21 13.70 32.22
CA ASN A 98 8.64 13.88 31.93
C ASN A 98 8.93 14.37 30.50
N GLY A 99 7.89 14.67 29.72
CA GLY A 99 8.02 15.16 28.36
C GLY A 99 8.05 14.08 27.28
N ASN A 100 8.11 12.79 27.63
CA ASN A 100 8.13 11.69 26.66
C ASN A 100 6.72 11.14 26.36
N VAL A 101 6.55 10.57 25.18
CA VAL A 101 5.35 9.84 24.75
C VAL A 101 5.69 8.36 24.74
N TYR A 102 5.26 7.63 25.77
CA TYR A 102 5.51 6.20 25.87
C TYR A 102 4.42 5.40 25.15
N ILE A 103 4.81 4.67 24.12
CA ILE A 103 3.92 3.81 23.34
C ILE A 103 4.28 2.36 23.66
N ALA A 104 3.41 1.69 24.40
CA ALA A 104 3.60 0.28 24.71
C ALA A 104 3.41 -0.57 23.44
N TYR A 105 4.21 -1.62 23.26
CA TYR A 105 4.07 -2.55 22.15
C TYR A 105 4.26 -4.01 22.55
N SER A 106 3.61 -4.93 21.82
CA SER A 106 3.92 -6.36 21.80
C SER A 106 4.35 -6.76 20.40
N LEU A 107 5.34 -7.66 20.30
CA LEU A 107 5.76 -8.29 19.05
C LEU A 107 5.32 -9.74 19.03
N SER A 108 4.81 -10.20 17.89
CA SER A 108 4.53 -11.62 17.67
C SER A 108 5.80 -12.46 17.78
N HIS A 109 5.70 -13.63 18.40
CA HIS A 109 6.78 -14.63 18.47
C HIS A 109 7.08 -15.32 17.14
N VAL A 110 6.25 -15.06 16.12
CA VAL A 110 6.43 -15.62 14.76
C VAL A 110 7.57 -14.93 14.01
N TYR A 111 7.88 -13.67 14.33
CA TYR A 111 8.99 -12.97 13.72
C TYR A 111 10.32 -13.64 14.06
N SER A 112 11.17 -13.80 13.05
CA SER A 112 12.57 -14.20 13.23
C SER A 112 13.38 -13.12 13.94
N GLU A 113 14.56 -13.49 14.45
CA GLU A 113 15.46 -12.54 15.13
C GLU A 113 15.88 -11.36 14.22
N GLU A 114 16.07 -11.64 12.93
CA GLU A 114 16.42 -10.62 11.93
C GLU A 114 15.27 -9.62 11.72
N GLU A 115 14.05 -10.12 11.60
CA GLU A 115 12.86 -9.28 11.46
C GLU A 115 12.62 -8.44 12.72
N VAL A 116 12.76 -9.02 13.90
CA VAL A 116 12.69 -8.29 15.17
C VAL A 116 13.75 -7.17 15.22
N LYS A 117 14.97 -7.44 14.73
CA LYS A 117 16.03 -6.43 14.64
C LYS A 117 15.65 -5.29 13.69
N ASN A 118 15.09 -5.60 12.53
CA ASN A 118 14.69 -4.58 11.54
C ASN A 118 13.49 -3.74 12.03
N ILE A 119 12.51 -4.36 12.69
CA ILE A 119 11.37 -3.66 13.29
C ILE A 119 11.86 -2.73 14.41
N LYS A 120 12.72 -3.21 15.30
CA LYS A 120 13.33 -2.37 16.34
C LYS A 120 14.16 -1.24 15.75
N LYS A 121 14.88 -1.47 14.65
CA LYS A 121 15.59 -0.41 13.95
C LYS A 121 14.65 0.68 13.45
N GLY A 122 13.46 0.33 12.96
CA GLY A 122 12.43 1.30 12.60
C GLY A 122 11.94 2.14 13.79
N MET A 123 11.76 1.51 14.96
CA MET A 123 11.44 2.22 16.21
C MET A 123 12.54 3.20 16.59
N GLU A 124 13.81 2.75 16.61
CA GLU A 124 14.97 3.57 16.97
C GLU A 124 15.10 4.83 16.10
N LEU A 125 14.81 4.75 14.80
CA LEU A 125 14.87 5.90 13.88
C LEU A 125 13.89 7.01 14.25
N ILE A 126 12.76 6.69 14.87
CA ILE A 126 11.80 7.68 15.39
C ILE A 126 12.25 8.17 16.77
N GLU A 127 12.74 7.27 17.63
CA GLU A 127 13.13 7.59 19.00
C GLU A 127 14.32 8.54 19.09
N GLN A 128 15.25 8.44 18.14
CA GLN A 128 16.53 9.15 18.13
C GLN A 128 16.35 10.67 18.26
N ASP A 129 15.44 11.25 17.49
CA ASP A 129 15.29 12.71 17.35
C ASP A 129 13.89 13.21 17.76
N THR A 130 13.15 12.40 18.53
CA THR A 130 11.84 12.77 19.06
C THR A 130 11.71 12.44 20.54
N CYS A 131 10.56 12.81 21.13
CA CYS A 131 10.18 12.40 22.50
C CYS A 131 9.35 11.10 22.54
N VAL A 132 9.11 10.44 21.41
CA VAL A 132 8.39 9.16 21.35
C VAL A 132 9.30 8.03 21.82
N ARG A 133 8.80 7.13 22.67
CA ARG A 133 9.54 5.98 23.20
C ARG A 133 8.66 4.73 23.09
N PHE A 134 9.10 3.75 22.31
CA PHE A 134 8.46 2.45 22.20
C PHE A 134 8.94 1.57 23.34
N VAL A 135 8.01 1.06 24.15
CA VAL A 135 8.34 0.25 25.33
C VAL A 135 7.66 -1.11 25.27
N PRO A 136 8.33 -2.22 25.63
CA PRO A 136 7.67 -3.50 25.74
C PRO A 136 6.48 -3.41 26.69
N ARG A 137 5.33 -3.90 26.23
CA ARG A 137 4.10 -3.87 27.00
C ARG A 137 4.20 -4.79 28.21
N THR A 138 3.69 -4.32 29.34
CA THR A 138 3.40 -5.13 30.54
C THR A 138 1.89 -5.14 30.79
N HIS A 139 1.35 -4.05 31.32
CA HIS A 139 -0.06 -3.93 31.74
C HIS A 139 -0.80 -2.77 31.08
N GLN A 140 -0.16 -2.03 30.16
CA GLN A 140 -0.77 -0.89 29.51
C GLN A 140 -2.03 -1.34 28.75
N ARG A 141 -3.13 -0.60 28.97
CA ARG A 141 -4.41 -0.83 28.29
C ARG A 141 -4.30 -0.51 26.81
N ASP A 142 -3.69 0.62 26.49
CA ASP A 142 -3.55 1.15 25.14
C ASP A 142 -2.14 0.81 24.65
N TYR A 143 -2.04 0.06 23.54
CA TYR A 143 -0.75 -0.45 23.04
C TYR A 143 -0.83 -0.89 21.58
N LEU A 144 0.34 -0.92 20.92
CA LEU A 144 0.54 -1.47 19.60
C LEU A 144 0.76 -2.98 19.65
N ASP A 145 -0.05 -3.72 18.93
CA ASP A 145 0.12 -5.16 18.76
C ASP A 145 0.66 -5.46 17.36
N ILE A 146 1.97 -5.67 17.25
CA ILE A 146 2.67 -5.83 15.98
C ILE A 146 2.65 -7.31 15.58
N GLN A 147 1.98 -7.60 14.46
CA GLN A 147 1.62 -8.95 14.04
C GLN A 147 1.95 -9.19 12.55
N PRO A 148 2.41 -10.39 12.16
CA PRO A 148 2.62 -10.75 10.77
C PRO A 148 1.29 -11.20 10.14
N LYS A 149 0.30 -10.31 10.15
CA LYS A 149 -0.93 -10.54 9.39
C LYS A 149 -0.65 -10.32 7.90
N THR A 150 -1.65 -10.64 7.08
CA THR A 150 -1.61 -10.31 5.65
C THR A 150 -1.46 -8.79 5.50
N GLY A 151 -0.59 -8.34 4.59
CA GLY A 151 -0.38 -6.93 4.27
C GLY A 151 0.51 -6.14 5.22
N CYS A 152 0.89 -4.94 4.78
CA CYS A 152 1.49 -3.89 5.60
C CYS A 152 0.41 -2.85 5.88
N TRP A 153 0.01 -2.64 7.12
CA TRP A 153 -0.99 -1.63 7.43
C TRP A 153 -1.03 -1.28 8.91
N SER A 154 -1.57 -0.09 9.18
CA SER A 154 -1.69 0.44 10.51
C SER A 154 -2.98 1.25 10.65
N TYR A 155 -3.38 1.45 11.90
CA TYR A 155 -4.46 2.38 12.21
C TYR A 155 -3.90 3.79 12.39
N LEU A 156 -4.73 4.79 12.09
CA LEU A 156 -4.34 6.18 12.29
C LEU A 156 -4.46 6.59 13.77
N GLY A 157 -3.34 6.96 14.40
CA GLY A 157 -3.30 7.50 15.77
C GLY A 157 -3.61 6.48 16.89
N ALA A 158 -3.80 7.00 18.11
CA ALA A 158 -4.11 6.22 19.31
C ALA A 158 -5.61 5.93 19.45
N ARG A 159 -6.03 4.70 19.14
CA ARG A 159 -7.46 4.31 19.11
C ARG A 159 -8.02 3.87 20.46
N GLY A 160 -7.13 3.59 21.41
CA GLY A 160 -7.46 3.01 22.70
C GLY A 160 -7.58 1.49 22.64
N GLY A 161 -7.18 0.83 23.72
CA GLY A 161 -7.07 -0.63 23.79
C GLY A 161 -5.92 -1.20 22.94
N ARG A 162 -6.02 -2.49 22.66
CA ARG A 162 -5.16 -3.18 21.69
C ARG A 162 -5.45 -2.64 20.29
N GLN A 163 -4.44 -2.10 19.60
CA GLN A 163 -4.53 -1.81 18.18
C GLN A 163 -3.43 -2.53 17.40
N THR A 164 -3.82 -3.25 16.36
CA THR A 164 -2.89 -4.04 15.57
C THR A 164 -2.18 -3.18 14.52
N ILE A 165 -0.88 -3.43 14.35
CA ILE A 165 -0.12 -3.06 13.16
C ILE A 165 0.25 -4.36 12.46
N SER A 166 -0.03 -4.46 11.17
CA SER A 166 0.39 -5.59 10.36
C SER A 166 1.71 -5.30 9.69
N LEU A 167 2.71 -6.12 9.97
CA LEU A 167 3.94 -6.18 9.19
C LEU A 167 4.09 -7.62 8.71
N GLN A 168 3.52 -7.95 7.55
CA GLN A 168 3.63 -9.28 6.94
C GLN A 168 5.10 -9.73 6.82
N THR A 169 5.34 -11.01 7.13
CA THR A 169 6.66 -11.66 6.97
C THR A 169 6.76 -12.31 5.58
N PRO A 170 7.89 -12.13 4.87
CA PRO A 170 9.02 -11.23 5.16
C PRO A 170 8.85 -9.80 4.59
N GLU A 171 7.77 -9.51 3.86
CA GLU A 171 7.73 -8.34 2.97
C GLU A 171 7.65 -6.99 3.69
N CYS A 172 7.04 -6.90 4.87
CA CYS A 172 6.81 -5.62 5.56
C CYS A 172 7.77 -5.35 6.73
N THR A 173 8.71 -6.24 7.02
CA THR A 173 9.55 -6.16 8.24
C THR A 173 10.79 -5.27 8.08
N GLY A 174 10.97 -4.64 6.91
CA GLY A 174 12.04 -3.65 6.69
C GLY A 174 11.85 -2.39 7.53
N SER A 175 12.95 -1.75 7.94
CA SER A 175 12.91 -0.59 8.85
C SER A 175 12.12 0.60 8.27
N GLY A 176 12.23 0.88 6.97
CA GLY A 176 11.49 1.97 6.32
C GLY A 176 9.98 1.75 6.32
N VAL A 177 9.52 0.53 6.00
CA VAL A 177 8.10 0.15 6.09
C VAL A 177 7.64 0.19 7.55
N THR A 178 8.47 -0.27 8.49
CA THR A 178 8.15 -0.17 9.92
C THR A 178 7.97 1.29 10.36
N VAL A 179 8.87 2.20 9.96
CA VAL A 179 8.73 3.64 10.24
C VAL A 179 7.42 4.17 9.67
N HIS A 180 7.10 3.82 8.42
CA HIS A 180 5.87 4.24 7.75
C HIS A 180 4.61 3.86 8.56
N GLU A 181 4.48 2.59 8.93
CA GLU A 181 3.33 2.09 9.68
C GLU A 181 3.26 2.64 11.11
N LEU A 182 4.41 2.89 11.74
CA LEU A 182 4.49 3.56 13.04
C LEU A 182 4.08 5.04 12.93
N MET A 183 4.41 5.73 11.83
CA MET A 183 3.95 7.11 11.60
C MET A 183 2.43 7.18 11.43
N HIS A 184 1.80 6.21 10.76
CA HIS A 184 0.34 6.07 10.80
C HIS A 184 -0.17 5.92 12.24
N ALA A 185 0.42 5.03 13.03
CA ALA A 185 0.05 4.85 14.43
C ALA A 185 0.26 6.11 15.29
N LEU A 186 1.19 6.99 14.91
CA LEU A 186 1.39 8.30 15.54
C LEU A 186 0.38 9.36 15.10
N GLY A 187 -0.38 9.12 14.03
CA GLY A 187 -1.45 10.00 13.54
C GLY A 187 -1.14 10.72 12.23
N PHE A 188 -0.11 10.31 11.49
CA PHE A 188 0.24 10.89 10.20
C PHE A 188 -0.46 10.16 9.04
N VAL A 189 -0.98 10.93 8.10
CA VAL A 189 -1.48 10.42 6.81
C VAL A 189 -0.42 10.65 5.74
N HIS A 190 -0.66 10.14 4.54
CA HIS A 190 0.28 10.31 3.44
C HIS A 190 0.50 11.78 3.02
N GLU A 191 1.72 12.08 2.60
CA GLU A 191 2.12 13.45 2.22
C GLU A 191 1.39 13.92 0.96
N GLN A 192 1.17 13.03 -0.03
CA GLN A 192 0.40 13.39 -1.23
C GLN A 192 -1.08 13.65 -0.95
N SER A 193 -1.59 13.31 0.23
CA SER A 193 -2.99 13.53 0.61
C SER A 193 -3.20 14.85 1.35
N ARG A 194 -2.15 15.67 1.50
CA ARG A 194 -2.25 17.02 2.08
C ARG A 194 -3.23 17.91 1.33
N ALA A 195 -3.89 18.80 2.06
CA ALA A 195 -4.86 19.74 1.48
C ALA A 195 -4.23 20.68 0.44
N ASP A 196 -2.94 21.01 0.60
CA ASP A 196 -2.16 21.88 -0.27
C ASP A 196 -1.32 21.15 -1.34
N ARG A 197 -1.44 19.81 -1.47
CA ARG A 197 -0.60 18.99 -2.37
C ARG A 197 -0.60 19.46 -3.83
N ASP A 198 -1.71 20.02 -4.33
CA ASP A 198 -1.83 20.48 -5.71
C ASP A 198 -0.94 21.71 -6.02
N LYS A 199 -0.31 22.34 -5.01
CA LYS A 199 0.74 23.36 -5.23
C LYS A 199 2.10 22.74 -5.61
N TYR A 200 2.28 21.45 -5.34
CA TYR A 200 3.57 20.75 -5.38
C TYR A 200 3.57 19.61 -6.39
N VAL A 201 2.49 18.83 -6.46
CA VAL A 201 2.35 17.71 -7.39
C VAL A 201 1.11 17.85 -8.27
N THR A 202 1.16 17.19 -9.42
CA THR A 202 0.02 16.94 -10.30
C THR A 202 -0.33 15.45 -10.20
N ILE A 203 -1.60 15.14 -9.96
CA ILE A 203 -2.11 13.76 -10.02
C ILE A 203 -2.58 13.49 -11.45
N MET A 204 -2.00 12.48 -12.08
CA MET A 204 -2.33 12.03 -13.44
C MET A 204 -3.47 11.02 -13.38
N TRP A 205 -4.69 11.52 -13.17
CA TRP A 205 -5.88 10.70 -12.93
C TRP A 205 -6.18 9.66 -14.01
N SER A 206 -5.79 9.91 -15.26
CA SER A 206 -5.94 8.97 -16.38
C SER A 206 -5.07 7.74 -16.27
N ASN A 207 -3.98 7.80 -15.50
CA ASN A 207 -2.98 6.74 -15.40
C ASN A 207 -3.25 5.84 -14.19
N ILE A 208 -4.29 6.14 -13.39
CA ILE A 208 -4.61 5.43 -12.14
C ILE A 208 -5.75 4.44 -12.41
N TRP A 209 -5.63 3.21 -11.88
CA TRP A 209 -6.72 2.24 -11.89
C TRP A 209 -8.03 2.87 -11.36
N LYS A 210 -9.14 2.71 -12.10
CA LYS A 210 -10.42 3.37 -11.79
C LYS A 210 -10.94 3.08 -10.37
N ASP A 211 -10.72 1.88 -9.87
CA ASP A 211 -11.11 1.44 -8.52
C ASP A 211 -10.08 1.82 -7.43
N ARG A 212 -8.95 2.47 -7.79
CA ARG A 212 -7.93 3.01 -6.87
C ARG A 212 -7.92 4.53 -6.78
N LEU A 213 -8.74 5.25 -7.56
CA LEU A 213 -8.81 6.72 -7.55
C LEU A 213 -8.98 7.32 -6.15
N ARG A 214 -9.71 6.63 -5.27
CA ARG A 214 -9.98 7.08 -3.89
C ARG A 214 -8.71 7.18 -3.03
N ASN A 215 -7.65 6.44 -3.38
CA ASN A 215 -6.36 6.48 -2.67
C ASN A 215 -5.60 7.80 -2.88
N PHE A 216 -6.07 8.63 -3.81
CA PHE A 216 -5.51 9.95 -4.09
C PHE A 216 -6.44 11.08 -3.64
N GLU A 217 -7.55 10.78 -2.95
CA GLU A 217 -8.40 11.82 -2.36
C GLU A 217 -7.62 12.61 -1.29
N LYS A 218 -7.82 13.92 -1.22
CA LYS A 218 -7.17 14.76 -0.21
C LYS A 218 -7.84 14.58 1.16
N PHE A 219 -7.03 14.55 2.20
CA PHE A 219 -7.50 14.72 3.58
C PHE A 219 -7.56 16.20 3.98
N LYS A 220 -8.51 16.53 4.87
CA LYS A 220 -8.49 17.79 5.62
C LYS A 220 -7.38 17.72 6.67
N THR A 221 -6.16 17.97 6.24
CA THR A 221 -4.95 17.91 7.04
C THR A 221 -4.65 19.25 7.71
N ASN A 222 -4.07 19.19 8.91
CA ASN A 222 -3.31 20.31 9.45
C ASN A 222 -1.83 20.03 9.17
N ASN A 223 -1.21 20.89 8.38
CA ASN A 223 0.16 20.72 7.93
C ASN A 223 1.21 21.02 9.02
N LEU A 224 0.79 21.33 10.26
CA LEU A 224 1.65 21.69 11.39
C LEU A 224 2.64 22.82 11.05
N ASP A 225 2.22 23.72 10.17
CA ASP A 225 3.04 24.80 9.62
C ASP A 225 4.40 24.29 9.09
N THR A 226 4.41 23.12 8.43
CA THR A 226 5.58 22.59 7.74
C THR A 226 5.40 22.68 6.21
N PRO A 227 6.50 22.88 5.46
CA PRO A 227 6.46 22.77 4.01
C PRO A 227 6.04 21.36 3.56
N TYR A 228 5.69 21.24 2.28
CA TYR A 228 5.46 19.95 1.63
C TYR A 228 6.78 19.22 1.42
N ASP A 229 6.83 17.94 1.77
CA ASP A 229 8.06 17.15 1.77
C ASP A 229 8.04 16.02 0.75
N TYR A 230 8.71 16.23 -0.38
CA TYR A 230 8.91 15.19 -1.40
C TYR A 230 9.71 13.98 -0.88
N SER A 231 10.54 14.17 0.16
CA SER A 231 11.40 13.14 0.74
C SER A 231 10.77 12.40 1.92
N SER A 232 9.53 12.75 2.28
CA SER A 232 8.82 12.09 3.39
C SER A 232 8.70 10.60 3.15
N ILE A 233 8.87 9.80 4.21
CA ILE A 233 8.59 8.36 4.19
C ILE A 233 7.10 8.07 3.96
N MET A 234 6.24 9.08 4.19
CA MET A 234 4.80 9.02 3.98
C MET A 234 4.38 9.43 2.56
N HIS A 235 5.30 9.66 1.63
CA HIS A 235 4.97 10.05 0.27
C HIS A 235 4.89 8.82 -0.65
N PHE A 236 3.82 8.70 -1.45
CA PHE A 236 3.75 7.70 -2.51
C PHE A 236 4.90 7.84 -3.53
N GLY A 237 5.31 6.73 -4.13
CA GLY A 237 6.17 6.72 -5.30
C GLY A 237 5.47 7.30 -6.54
N LYS A 238 6.26 7.60 -7.59
CA LYS A 238 5.76 8.20 -8.86
C LYS A 238 4.70 7.36 -9.56
N TYR A 239 4.78 6.04 -9.41
CA TYR A 239 3.99 5.06 -10.16
C TYR A 239 2.89 4.39 -9.32
N ALA A 240 2.68 4.83 -8.08
CA ALA A 240 1.70 4.24 -7.18
C ALA A 240 0.34 4.04 -7.87
N PHE A 241 -0.20 2.82 -7.83
CA PHE A 241 -1.48 2.44 -8.45
C PHE A 241 -1.61 2.75 -9.95
N SER A 242 -0.50 2.74 -10.70
CA SER A 242 -0.51 2.93 -12.15
C SER A 242 -1.21 1.77 -12.89
N GLU A 243 -2.07 2.09 -13.86
CA GLU A 243 -2.75 1.12 -14.72
C GLU A 243 -1.92 0.73 -15.94
N ASP A 244 -1.11 1.64 -16.44
CA ASP A 244 -0.43 1.54 -17.73
C ASP A 244 1.10 1.63 -17.62
N GLY A 245 1.64 1.73 -16.40
CA GLY A 245 3.07 1.90 -16.13
C GLY A 245 3.52 3.36 -16.20
N GLU A 246 2.62 4.30 -16.53
CA GLU A 246 2.94 5.73 -16.57
C GLU A 246 2.87 6.37 -15.17
N PRO A 247 3.58 7.49 -14.92
CA PRO A 247 3.56 8.16 -13.62
C PRO A 247 2.14 8.61 -13.24
N THR A 248 1.71 8.31 -12.01
CA THR A 248 0.46 8.78 -11.42
C THR A 248 0.64 10.08 -10.63
N ILE A 249 1.87 10.36 -10.16
CA ILE A 249 2.23 11.57 -9.44
C ILE A 249 3.44 12.24 -10.10
N VAL A 250 3.27 13.50 -10.51
CA VAL A 250 4.34 14.30 -11.15
C VAL A 250 4.63 15.56 -10.32
N PRO A 251 5.85 15.76 -9.81
CA PRO A 251 6.24 17.02 -9.16
C PRO A 251 6.23 18.22 -10.14
N LYS A 252 5.65 19.36 -9.74
CA LYS A 252 5.40 20.52 -10.61
C LYS A 252 6.63 21.37 -10.91
N ARG A 253 7.46 21.64 -9.91
CA ARG A 253 8.61 22.57 -10.05
C ARG A 253 9.80 21.93 -10.75
N ASN A 254 10.02 20.64 -10.46
CA ASN A 254 11.11 19.87 -11.03
C ASN A 254 10.68 18.40 -11.08
N TRP A 255 10.36 17.91 -12.27
CA TRP A 255 9.90 16.55 -12.54
C TRP A 255 10.94 15.47 -12.16
N ASN A 256 12.22 15.84 -12.05
CA ASN A 256 13.31 14.96 -11.61
C ASN A 256 13.42 14.82 -10.09
N VAL A 257 12.64 15.56 -9.30
CA VAL A 257 12.59 15.36 -7.85
C VAL A 257 12.14 13.92 -7.56
N LYS A 258 12.91 13.25 -6.71
CA LYS A 258 12.60 11.90 -6.23
C LYS A 258 11.52 11.99 -5.16
N ILE A 259 10.54 11.09 -5.24
CA ILE A 259 9.46 10.92 -4.27
C ILE A 259 9.32 9.44 -3.91
N GLY A 260 8.87 9.15 -2.69
CA GLY A 260 8.81 7.79 -2.15
C GLY A 260 10.20 7.25 -1.83
N GLN A 261 10.91 7.81 -0.86
CA GLN A 261 12.12 7.14 -0.39
C GLN A 261 11.76 5.94 0.51
N LYS A 262 12.72 5.05 0.81
CA LYS A 262 12.49 3.79 1.56
C LYS A 262 13.31 3.60 2.84
N PHE A 263 14.08 4.60 3.24
CA PHE A 263 15.15 4.43 4.23
C PHE A 263 14.69 4.67 5.67
N GLY A 264 13.92 5.74 5.92
CA GLY A 264 13.53 6.16 7.26
C GLY A 264 12.82 7.51 7.24
N PRO A 265 12.52 8.12 8.41
CA PRO A 265 11.84 9.42 8.45
C PRO A 265 12.74 10.51 7.88
N SER A 266 12.16 11.47 7.15
CA SER A 266 12.87 12.70 6.78
C SER A 266 13.01 13.65 7.98
N ASP A 267 13.85 14.68 7.86
CA ASP A 267 13.94 15.75 8.87
C ASP A 267 12.59 16.43 9.12
N LEU A 268 11.75 16.55 8.07
CA LEU A 268 10.42 17.13 8.18
C LEU A 268 9.42 16.15 8.81
N ASP A 269 9.57 14.84 8.61
CA ASP A 269 8.79 13.83 9.34
C ASP A 269 9.07 13.90 10.84
N ILE A 270 10.35 13.96 11.23
CA ILE A 270 10.79 14.16 12.62
C ILE A 270 10.24 15.47 13.18
N MET A 271 10.38 16.58 12.45
CA MET A 271 9.83 17.89 12.87
C MET A 271 8.32 17.83 13.07
N LYS A 272 7.57 17.14 12.20
CA LYS A 272 6.12 16.96 12.33
C LYS A 272 5.77 16.17 13.59
N ILE A 273 6.50 15.09 13.90
CA ILE A 273 6.33 14.34 15.16
C ILE A 273 6.56 15.25 16.37
N ASN A 274 7.66 15.99 16.37
CA ASN A 274 8.01 16.89 17.46
C ASN A 274 6.99 18.00 17.67
N LYS A 275 6.47 18.60 16.59
CA LYS A 275 5.40 19.58 16.66
C LYS A 275 4.07 18.98 17.13
N LEU A 276 3.72 17.78 16.67
CA LEU A 276 2.44 17.14 17.01
C LEU A 276 2.39 16.72 18.48
N TYR A 277 3.51 16.24 19.03
CA TYR A 277 3.64 15.78 20.41
C TYR A 277 4.31 16.81 21.34
N ASN A 278 4.54 18.04 20.85
CA ASN A 278 5.19 19.14 21.55
C ASN A 278 6.52 18.73 22.19
N CYS A 279 7.35 17.93 21.53
CA CYS A 279 8.61 17.45 22.10
C CYS A 279 9.54 18.62 22.44
N ASN A 280 10.26 18.51 23.57
CA ASN A 280 11.26 19.47 24.00
C ASN A 280 12.64 18.97 23.53
N VAL A 281 12.88 19.06 22.22
CA VAL A 281 14.12 18.66 21.56
C VAL A 281 14.79 19.87 20.90
#